data_AF-A0A7S4LJ26-F1
#
_entry.id   AF-A0A7S4LJ26-F1
#
_cell.length_a   1.000
_cell.length_b   1.000
_cell.length_c   1.000
_cell.angle_alpha   90.00
_cell.angle_beta   90.00
_cell.angle_gamma   90.00
#
_symmetry.space_group_name_H-M   'P 1'
#
loop_
_entity.id
_entity.type
_entity.pdbx_description
1 polymer ?
#
loop_
_entity_poly.entity_id
_entity_poly.type
_entity_poly.pdbx_seq_one_letter_code
_entity_poly.pdbx_strand_id
1 'polypeptide(L)'
;AKMSGIHASVINDDCPVCMSKLQSPLFIGPCGHGMCRACATEWLAIRPMCPICNQQLILEEAGRLSPPKRRAAQWQSQDPQTGEWVDYSKPHNAQLEAALHGDNGQCVIQLGDSGRSFIVLFGALKQLNQEGGARPVRRLVTPPAHVEWQSEDPETRRWVPYKADIAAQLEGAFDMGNADCEICLPRRGRFRVVLPGGADPRRLGAQVNVEGGRRPVRRHRAAPEPEGKPGPKAKWWKKPGAFFTARSV
;
A
#
# COMPACT_ATOMS: atom_id res chain seq x y z
N ALA A 1 4.17 7.90 48.01
CA ALA A 1 2.75 7.61 47.75
C ALA A 1 2.28 8.56 46.63
N LYS A 2 1.77 8.16 45.47
CA LYS A 2 1.24 6.89 44.97
C LYS A 2 1.66 6.71 43.51
N MET A 3 1.88 5.44 43.14
CA MET A 3 2.02 4.95 41.78
C MET A 3 0.68 4.99 41.03
N SER A 4 0.72 5.27 39.73
CA SER A 4 -0.17 4.67 38.71
C SER A 4 0.47 5.01 37.37
N GLY A 5 1.37 4.18 36.84
CA GLY A 5 1.04 2.83 36.41
C GLY A 5 0.74 2.91 34.91
N ILE A 6 1.79 2.95 34.10
CA ILE A 6 1.72 2.70 32.66
C ILE A 6 1.26 1.26 32.53
N HIS A 7 -0.04 1.04 32.45
CA HIS A 7 -0.56 -0.22 31.94
C HIS A 7 -0.25 -0.20 30.45
N ALA A 8 0.87 -0.83 30.10
CA ALA A 8 0.95 -1.58 28.86
C ALA A 8 -0.25 -2.54 28.89
N SER A 9 -1.38 -2.10 28.35
CA SER A 9 -2.49 -3.00 28.10
C SER A 9 -1.95 -4.02 27.11
N VAL A 10 -1.92 -5.26 27.57
CA VAL A 10 -1.97 -6.45 26.73
C VAL A 10 -2.83 -6.08 25.52
N ILE A 11 -2.24 -6.06 24.33
CA ILE A 11 -2.98 -5.88 23.09
C ILE A 11 -3.87 -7.12 23.02
N ASN A 12 -5.06 -7.01 23.60
CA ASN A 12 -6.09 -8.00 23.40
C ASN A 12 -6.52 -7.77 21.96
N ASP A 13 -6.36 -8.78 21.11
CA ASP A 13 -6.79 -8.70 19.71
C ASP A 13 -8.32 -8.59 19.58
N ASP A 14 -9.05 -8.54 20.70
CA ASP A 14 -10.50 -8.44 20.77
C ASP A 14 -10.96 -6.99 21.00
N CYS A 15 -11.97 -6.60 20.24
CA CYS A 15 -12.64 -5.33 20.35
C CYS A 15 -13.43 -5.25 21.66
N PRO A 16 -13.27 -4.19 22.47
CA PRO A 16 -13.97 -4.04 23.75
C PRO A 16 -15.47 -3.78 23.59
N VAL A 17 -15.93 -3.41 22.39
CA VAL A 17 -17.33 -3.09 22.11
C VAL A 17 -18.10 -4.33 21.64
N CYS A 18 -17.57 -5.05 20.65
CA CYS A 18 -18.23 -6.24 20.11
C CYS A 18 -17.68 -7.56 20.66
N MET A 19 -16.67 -7.52 21.53
CA MET A 19 -16.02 -8.69 22.16
C MET A 19 -15.54 -9.74 21.15
N SER A 20 -15.25 -9.31 19.92
CA SER A 20 -14.77 -10.15 18.81
C SER A 20 -13.42 -9.62 18.33
N LYS A 21 -12.67 -10.43 17.57
CA LYS A 21 -11.39 -9.99 16.98
C LYS A 21 -11.52 -8.64 16.27
N LEU A 22 -10.52 -7.79 16.46
CA LEU A 22 -10.44 -6.45 15.89
C LEU A 22 -10.49 -6.51 14.36
N GLN A 23 -11.60 -6.06 13.80
CA GLN A 23 -11.78 -5.85 12.36
C GLN A 23 -11.54 -4.38 12.02
N SER A 24 -10.55 -4.12 11.16
CA SER A 24 -10.16 -2.75 10.77
C SER A 24 -9.97 -1.82 11.98
N PRO A 25 -8.93 -2.04 12.81
CA PRO A 25 -8.76 -1.33 14.07
C PRO A 25 -8.64 0.19 13.87
N LEU A 26 -9.39 0.93 14.68
CA LEU A 26 -9.31 2.37 14.82
C LEU A 26 -8.77 2.68 16.22
N PHE A 27 -7.70 3.48 16.29
CA PHE A 27 -7.13 3.92 17.57
C PHE A 27 -7.69 5.31 17.91
N ILE A 28 -8.32 5.42 19.07
CA ILE A 28 -8.92 6.66 19.57
C ILE A 28 -7.83 7.58 20.13
N GLY A 29 -7.58 8.73 19.51
CA GLY A 29 -6.67 9.75 20.04
C GLY A 29 -7.31 10.54 21.20
N PRO A 30 -6.60 10.97 22.25
CA PRO A 30 -5.17 10.76 22.59
C PRO A 30 -4.90 9.51 23.46
N CYS A 31 -5.92 8.75 23.84
CA CYS A 31 -5.78 7.62 24.75
C CYS A 31 -5.12 6.36 24.14
N GLY A 32 -5.09 6.25 22.81
CA GLY A 32 -4.43 5.16 22.09
C GLY A 32 -5.19 3.83 22.12
N HIS A 33 -6.41 3.78 22.64
CA HIS A 33 -7.21 2.56 22.70
C HIS A 33 -7.77 2.15 21.33
N GLY A 34 -7.64 0.86 20.99
CA GLY A 34 -8.10 0.28 19.73
C GLY A 34 -9.46 -0.41 19.81
N MET A 35 -10.30 -0.24 18.79
CA MET A 35 -11.55 -1.00 18.60
C MET A 35 -11.87 -1.12 17.10
N CYS A 36 -12.86 -1.96 16.74
CA CYS A 36 -13.33 -2.03 15.36
C CYS A 36 -13.80 -0.65 14.86
N ARG A 37 -13.49 -0.32 13.62
CA ARG A 37 -13.91 0.96 13.02
C ARG A 37 -15.42 1.19 13.12
N ALA A 38 -16.23 0.19 12.80
CA ALA A 38 -17.68 0.27 12.89
C ALA A 38 -18.15 0.63 14.31
N CYS A 39 -17.64 -0.10 15.31
CA CYS A 39 -17.94 0.14 16.72
C CYS A 39 -17.52 1.54 17.17
N ALA A 40 -16.34 2.02 16.75
CA ALA A 40 -15.90 3.38 17.07
C ALA A 40 -16.82 4.42 16.44
N THR A 41 -17.21 4.26 15.18
CA THR A 41 -18.08 5.22 14.48
C THR A 41 -19.46 5.30 15.13
N GLU A 42 -20.08 4.16 15.45
CA GLU A 42 -21.38 4.12 16.14
C GLU A 42 -21.29 4.72 17.55
N TRP A 43 -20.27 4.34 18.32
CA TRP A 43 -20.10 4.83 19.69
C TRP A 43 -19.86 6.34 19.73
N LEU A 44 -18.97 6.84 18.87
CA LEU A 44 -18.60 8.26 18.84
C LEU A 44 -19.71 9.15 18.28
N ALA A 45 -20.64 8.60 17.49
CA ALA A 45 -21.84 9.31 17.09
C ALA A 45 -22.80 9.59 18.27
N ILE A 46 -22.79 8.71 19.28
CA ILE A 46 -23.63 8.85 20.49
C ILE A 46 -22.88 9.66 21.56
N ARG A 47 -21.59 9.36 21.76
CA ARG A 47 -20.78 9.90 22.86
C ARG A 47 -19.33 10.10 22.40
N PRO A 48 -18.82 11.34 22.33
CA PRO A 48 -17.45 11.64 21.89
C PRO A 48 -16.43 11.38 23.01
N MET A 49 -16.43 10.16 23.56
CA MET A 49 -15.58 9.72 24.66
C MET A 49 -15.15 8.27 24.43
N CYS A 50 -13.90 7.96 24.79
CA CYS A 50 -13.39 6.60 24.69
C CYS A 50 -14.21 5.65 25.58
N PRO A 51 -14.76 4.53 25.07
CA PRO A 51 -15.49 3.55 25.88
C PRO A 51 -14.59 2.83 26.90
N ILE A 52 -13.26 2.84 26.70
CA ILE A 52 -12.32 2.14 27.59
C ILE A 52 -11.91 3.00 28.77
N CYS A 53 -11.47 4.24 28.51
CA CYS A 53 -10.91 5.12 29.55
C CYS A 53 -11.75 6.37 29.83
N ASN A 54 -12.91 6.52 29.16
CA ASN A 54 -13.79 7.68 29.30
C ASN A 54 -13.13 9.03 28.95
N GLN A 55 -12.01 9.01 28.22
CA GLN A 55 -11.31 10.22 27.82
C GLN A 55 -12.07 10.90 26.68
N GLN A 56 -12.34 12.21 26.85
CA GLN A 56 -13.08 13.01 25.88
C GLN A 56 -12.24 13.26 24.63
N LEU A 57 -12.88 13.16 23.47
CA LEU A 57 -12.25 13.50 22.20
C LEU A 57 -12.43 15.00 21.95
N ILE A 58 -11.32 15.68 21.62
CA ILE A 58 -11.36 17.08 21.23
C ILE A 58 -11.97 17.13 19.81
N LEU A 59 -13.24 17.54 19.73
CA LEU A 59 -14.05 17.52 18.51
C LEU A 59 -13.52 18.42 17.37
N GLU A 60 -12.51 19.27 17.59
CA GLU A 60 -11.79 19.93 16.49
C GLU A 60 -11.07 18.92 15.57
N GLU A 61 -10.83 17.71 16.07
CA GLU A 61 -10.34 16.57 15.29
C GLU A 61 -11.47 15.66 14.76
N ALA A 62 -12.73 15.87 15.17
CA ALA A 62 -13.87 15.13 14.64
C ALA A 62 -14.31 15.60 13.25
N GLY A 63 -13.94 16.81 12.84
CA GLY A 63 -13.94 17.22 11.43
C GLY A 63 -12.94 16.43 10.56
N ARG A 64 -11.97 15.75 11.19
CA ARG A 64 -11.05 14.78 10.56
C ARG A 64 -11.56 13.33 10.61
N LEU A 65 -12.85 13.11 10.93
CA LEU A 65 -13.55 11.85 10.62
C LEU A 65 -13.95 11.76 9.14
N SER A 66 -13.46 12.68 8.30
CA SER A 66 -13.19 12.29 6.91
C SER A 66 -12.33 11.03 6.97
N PRO A 67 -12.66 9.93 6.27
CA PRO A 67 -11.69 8.86 6.07
C PRO A 67 -10.38 9.54 5.66
N PRO A 68 -9.22 9.18 6.28
CA PRO A 68 -7.95 9.85 5.96
C PRO A 68 -7.88 9.93 4.45
N LYS A 69 -7.80 11.14 3.86
CA LYS A 69 -7.92 11.38 2.40
C LYS A 69 -7.25 10.21 1.69
N ARG A 70 -8.07 9.24 1.27
CA ARG A 70 -7.51 7.94 0.87
C ARG A 70 -6.69 8.27 -0.36
N ARG A 71 -5.42 7.86 -0.36
CA ARG A 71 -4.55 8.08 -1.51
C ARG A 71 -5.30 7.51 -2.71
N ALA A 72 -5.51 8.33 -3.74
CA ALA A 72 -6.22 7.89 -4.92
C ALA A 72 -5.50 6.64 -5.44
N ALA A 73 -6.17 5.49 -5.35
CA ALA A 73 -5.66 4.24 -5.85
C ALA A 73 -6.22 4.04 -7.25
N GLN A 74 -5.35 3.63 -8.18
CA GLN A 74 -5.75 3.28 -9.54
C GLN A 74 -5.55 1.78 -9.74
N TRP A 75 -6.66 1.08 -9.97
CA TRP A 75 -6.64 -0.32 -10.37
C TRP A 75 -6.39 -0.43 -11.87
N GLN A 76 -5.64 -1.46 -12.24
CA GLN A 76 -5.36 -1.82 -13.61
C GLN A 76 -5.50 -3.32 -13.82
N SER A 77 -5.87 -3.71 -15.03
CA SER A 77 -5.81 -5.10 -15.49
C SER A 77 -4.88 -5.19 -16.68
N GLN A 78 -4.20 -6.33 -16.84
CA GLN A 78 -3.36 -6.53 -18.01
C GLN A 78 -4.20 -6.96 -19.21
N ASP A 79 -4.07 -6.25 -20.33
CA ASP A 79 -4.64 -6.66 -21.60
C ASP A 79 -3.95 -7.95 -22.08
N PRO A 80 -4.71 -9.01 -22.38
CA PRO A 80 -4.14 -10.30 -22.76
C PRO A 80 -3.51 -10.30 -24.16
N GLN A 81 -3.91 -9.38 -25.05
CA GLN A 81 -3.39 -9.29 -26.41
C GLN A 81 -2.12 -8.45 -26.46
N THR A 82 -2.12 -7.29 -25.80
CA THR A 82 -0.99 -6.34 -25.86
C THR A 82 -0.01 -6.51 -24.70
N GLY A 83 -0.45 -7.11 -23.59
CA GLY A 83 0.30 -7.16 -22.34
C GLY A 83 0.38 -5.81 -21.63
N GLU A 84 -0.31 -4.78 -22.12
CA GLU A 84 -0.35 -3.46 -21.52
C GLU A 84 -1.26 -3.43 -20.29
N TRP A 85 -0.95 -2.55 -19.35
CA TRP A 85 -1.80 -2.32 -18.20
C TRP A 85 -2.87 -1.27 -18.54
N VAL A 86 -4.13 -1.67 -18.43
CA VAL A 86 -5.29 -0.82 -18.74
C VAL A 86 -5.99 -0.45 -17.45
N ASP A 87 -6.25 0.85 -17.28
CA ASP A 87 -6.99 1.40 -16.16
C ASP A 87 -8.43 0.88 -16.15
N TYR A 88 -8.90 0.44 -14.98
CA TYR A 88 -10.33 0.32 -14.77
C TYR A 88 -10.98 1.70 -14.82
N SER A 89 -12.17 1.79 -15.40
CA SER A 89 -12.92 3.04 -15.40
C SER A 89 -13.25 3.47 -13.97
N LYS A 90 -13.46 4.78 -13.77
CA LYS A 90 -13.76 5.39 -12.46
C LYS A 90 -14.81 4.63 -11.62
N PRO A 91 -15.99 4.23 -12.15
CA PRO A 91 -16.97 3.49 -11.35
C PRO A 91 -16.46 2.12 -10.90
N HIS A 92 -15.79 1.36 -11.78
CA HIS A 92 -15.22 0.06 -11.42
C HIS A 92 -14.07 0.21 -10.43
N ASN A 93 -13.23 1.23 -10.58
CA ASN A 93 -12.18 1.54 -9.62
C ASN A 93 -12.75 1.81 -8.23
N ALA A 94 -13.81 2.63 -8.12
CA ALA A 94 -14.48 2.90 -6.85
C ALA A 94 -15.12 1.64 -6.24
N GLN A 95 -15.71 0.78 -7.07
CA GLN A 95 -16.27 -0.49 -6.64
C GLN A 95 -15.21 -1.44 -6.07
N LEU A 96 -14.06 -1.56 -6.74
CA LEU A 96 -12.93 -2.37 -6.28
C LEU A 96 -12.36 -1.84 -4.96
N GLU A 97 -12.17 -0.54 -4.83
CA GLU A 97 -11.72 0.09 -3.58
C GLU A 97 -12.71 -0.15 -2.43
N ALA A 98 -14.01 -0.03 -2.67
CA ALA A 98 -15.02 -0.29 -1.66
C ALA A 98 -15.02 -1.75 -1.21
N ALA A 99 -14.93 -2.69 -2.17
CA ALA A 99 -14.94 -4.12 -1.90
C ALA A 99 -13.64 -4.62 -1.22
N LEU A 100 -12.49 -4.03 -1.54
CA LEU A 100 -11.21 -4.35 -0.89
C LEU A 100 -11.27 -4.10 0.63
N HIS A 101 -11.99 -3.06 1.05
CA HIS A 101 -12.17 -2.72 2.45
C HIS A 101 -13.32 -3.47 3.14
N GLY A 102 -14.07 -4.29 2.40
CA GLY A 102 -15.03 -5.24 2.97
C GLY A 102 -14.39 -6.61 3.21
N ASP A 103 -15.12 -7.50 3.87
CA ASP A 103 -14.62 -8.84 4.25
C ASP A 103 -14.61 -9.85 3.09
N ASN A 104 -14.91 -9.43 1.86
CA ASN A 104 -15.22 -10.36 0.78
C ASN A 104 -14.00 -10.93 0.06
N GLY A 105 -12.78 -10.41 0.23
CA GLY A 105 -11.55 -10.92 -0.42
C GLY A 105 -11.55 -10.91 -1.96
N GLN A 106 -12.70 -10.61 -2.57
CA GLN A 106 -12.98 -10.57 -4.00
C GLN A 106 -14.07 -9.56 -4.32
N CYS A 107 -14.18 -9.18 -5.59
CA CYS A 107 -15.20 -8.27 -6.10
C CYS A 107 -15.69 -8.71 -7.48
N VAL A 108 -17.01 -8.68 -7.70
CA VAL A 108 -17.61 -8.91 -9.02
C VAL A 108 -17.81 -7.57 -9.72
N ILE A 109 -17.22 -7.40 -10.89
CA ILE A 109 -17.36 -6.19 -11.73
C ILE A 109 -17.96 -6.57 -13.08
N GLN A 110 -18.72 -5.68 -13.71
CA GLN A 110 -19.25 -5.86 -15.06
C GLN A 110 -18.48 -4.97 -16.02
N LEU A 111 -17.84 -5.53 -17.05
CA LEU A 111 -17.03 -4.72 -17.99
C LEU A 111 -17.61 -4.75 -19.40
N GLY A 112 -17.58 -3.58 -20.04
CA GLY A 112 -18.05 -3.36 -21.40
C GLY A 112 -19.57 -3.38 -21.53
N ASP A 113 -20.05 -2.96 -22.71
CA ASP A 113 -21.49 -2.83 -22.98
C ASP A 113 -22.21 -4.18 -23.04
N SER A 114 -21.45 -5.28 -23.16
CA SER A 114 -21.94 -6.66 -23.14
C SER A 114 -22.41 -7.14 -21.76
N GLY A 115 -22.16 -6.40 -20.68
CA GLY A 115 -22.59 -6.77 -19.33
C GLY A 115 -21.89 -8.01 -18.75
N ARG A 116 -20.76 -8.44 -19.32
CA ARG A 116 -20.01 -9.61 -18.85
C ARG A 116 -19.44 -9.35 -17.46
N SER A 117 -19.70 -10.29 -16.54
CA SER A 117 -19.19 -10.25 -15.18
C SER A 117 -17.79 -10.87 -15.09
N PHE A 118 -16.94 -10.24 -14.29
CA PHE A 118 -15.60 -10.69 -13.96
C PHE A 118 -15.41 -10.67 -12.44
N ILE A 119 -14.60 -11.59 -11.92
CA ILE A 119 -14.27 -11.65 -10.49
C ILE A 119 -12.84 -11.18 -10.31
N VAL A 120 -12.63 -10.14 -9.52
CA VAL A 120 -11.29 -9.70 -9.09
C VAL A 120 -10.99 -10.30 -7.73
N LEU A 121 -9.93 -11.12 -7.66
CA LEU A 121 -9.42 -11.73 -6.44
C LEU A 121 -8.29 -10.88 -5.88
N PHE A 122 -8.47 -10.27 -4.70
CA PHE A 122 -7.50 -9.33 -4.15
C PHE A 122 -6.21 -10.01 -3.70
N GLY A 123 -6.33 -11.15 -2.99
CA GLY A 123 -5.17 -11.90 -2.49
C GLY A 123 -4.32 -12.53 -3.59
N ALA A 124 -4.92 -12.85 -4.74
CA ALA A 124 -4.22 -13.44 -5.87
C ALA A 124 -3.79 -12.42 -6.93
N LEU A 125 -4.27 -11.16 -6.84
CA LEU A 125 -4.12 -10.14 -7.87
C LEU A 125 -4.48 -10.63 -9.27
N LYS A 126 -5.64 -11.28 -9.39
CA LYS A 126 -6.16 -11.79 -10.68
C LYS A 126 -7.60 -11.37 -10.91
N GLN A 127 -7.91 -11.09 -12.18
CA GLN A 127 -9.28 -11.01 -12.69
C GLN A 127 -9.60 -12.31 -13.43
N LEU A 128 -10.72 -12.94 -13.07
CA LEU A 128 -11.27 -14.13 -13.71
C LEU A 128 -12.48 -13.77 -14.57
N ASN A 129 -12.59 -14.38 -15.75
CA ASN A 129 -13.82 -14.38 -16.54
C ASN A 129 -14.68 -15.62 -16.19
N GLN A 130 -15.88 -15.71 -16.75
CA GLN A 130 -16.80 -16.83 -16.52
C GLN A 130 -16.31 -18.17 -17.13
N GLU A 131 -15.38 -18.11 -18.07
CA GLU A 131 -14.82 -19.26 -18.80
C GLU A 131 -13.53 -19.79 -18.14
N GLY A 132 -13.15 -19.26 -16.98
CA GLY A 132 -11.92 -19.64 -16.25
C GLY A 132 -10.63 -18.98 -16.75
N GLY A 133 -10.72 -18.13 -17.78
CA GLY A 133 -9.65 -17.26 -18.21
C GLY A 133 -9.26 -16.26 -17.12
N ALA A 134 -7.96 -16.13 -16.87
CA ALA A 134 -7.42 -15.27 -15.82
C ALA A 134 -6.41 -14.26 -16.40
N ARG A 135 -6.45 -13.02 -15.92
CA ARG A 135 -5.43 -12.01 -16.20
C ARG A 135 -4.95 -11.32 -14.92
N PRO A 136 -3.69 -10.88 -14.86
CA PRO A 136 -3.18 -10.12 -13.73
C PRO A 136 -3.94 -8.81 -13.53
N VAL A 137 -4.12 -8.43 -12.26
CA VAL A 137 -4.54 -7.09 -11.86
C VAL A 137 -3.49 -6.47 -10.96
N ARG A 138 -3.49 -5.14 -10.86
CA ARG A 138 -2.68 -4.44 -9.87
C ARG A 138 -3.41 -3.22 -9.35
N ARG A 139 -3.07 -2.85 -8.13
CA ARG A 139 -3.51 -1.62 -7.48
C ARG A 139 -2.31 -0.71 -7.34
N LEU A 140 -2.37 0.49 -7.90
CA LEU A 140 -1.33 1.49 -7.81
C LEU A 140 -1.68 2.47 -6.70
N VAL A 141 -0.82 2.56 -5.69
CA VAL A 141 -0.96 3.51 -4.59
C VAL A 141 0.32 4.30 -4.44
N THR A 142 0.24 5.63 -4.51
CA THR A 142 1.41 6.48 -4.25
C THR A 142 1.93 6.22 -2.83
N PRO A 143 3.19 5.78 -2.64
CA PRO A 143 3.76 5.57 -1.31
C PRO A 143 3.73 6.85 -0.46
N PRO A 144 3.69 6.75 0.89
CA PRO A 144 3.92 7.91 1.75
C PRO A 144 5.20 8.64 1.39
N ALA A 145 5.21 9.98 1.52
CA ALA A 145 6.40 10.78 1.19
C ALA A 145 7.64 10.36 1.97
N HIS A 146 7.45 9.77 3.16
CA HIS A 146 8.49 9.23 4.02
C HIS A 146 8.76 7.74 3.79
N VAL A 147 8.17 7.11 2.77
CA VAL A 147 8.32 5.68 2.47
C VAL A 147 8.93 5.52 1.09
N GLU A 148 9.97 4.68 1.01
CA GLU A 148 10.63 4.35 -0.24
C GLU A 148 10.84 2.84 -0.36
N TRP A 149 10.42 2.28 -1.49
CA TRP A 149 10.71 0.90 -1.85
C TRP A 149 12.07 0.80 -2.53
N GLN A 150 12.92 -0.08 -2.02
CA GLN A 150 14.30 -0.24 -2.51
C GLN A 150 14.64 -1.72 -2.69
N SER A 151 15.52 -1.99 -3.64
CA SER A 151 16.19 -3.29 -3.80
C SER A 151 17.69 -3.14 -3.67
N GLU A 152 18.35 -4.18 -3.18
CA GLU A 152 19.82 -4.18 -3.13
C GLU A 152 20.39 -4.50 -4.52
N ASP A 153 21.28 -3.64 -4.98
CA ASP A 153 22.08 -3.88 -6.17
C ASP A 153 23.17 -4.93 -5.85
N PRO A 154 23.24 -6.04 -6.59
CA PRO A 154 24.13 -7.15 -6.26
C PRO A 154 25.61 -6.81 -6.42
N GLU A 155 25.97 -5.88 -7.31
CA GLU A 155 27.36 -5.51 -7.59
C GLU A 155 27.87 -4.51 -6.55
N THR A 156 27.05 -3.52 -6.24
CA THR A 156 27.48 -2.39 -5.38
C THR A 156 27.06 -2.55 -3.92
N ARG A 157 26.18 -3.52 -3.61
CA ARG A 157 25.54 -3.71 -2.29
C ARG A 157 24.82 -2.46 -1.79
N ARG A 158 24.46 -1.56 -2.71
CA ARG A 158 23.73 -0.32 -2.42
C ARG A 158 22.23 -0.55 -2.57
N TRP A 159 21.47 0.14 -1.74
CA TRP A 159 20.02 0.19 -1.88
C TRP A 159 19.64 1.16 -3.00
N VAL A 160 18.95 0.64 -4.01
CA VAL A 160 18.49 1.40 -5.17
C VAL A 160 16.97 1.49 -5.12
N PRO A 161 16.39 2.70 -5.21
CA PRO A 161 14.95 2.87 -5.21
C PRO A 161 14.32 2.28 -6.47
N TYR A 162 13.14 1.69 -6.31
CA TYR A 162 12.32 1.34 -7.46
C TYR A 162 11.80 2.60 -8.15
N LYS A 163 11.49 2.47 -9.45
CA LYS A 163 10.75 3.51 -10.18
C LYS A 163 9.37 3.71 -9.55
N ALA A 164 8.81 4.91 -9.72
CA ALA A 164 7.57 5.32 -9.05
C ALA A 164 6.37 4.39 -9.35
N ASP A 165 6.25 3.89 -10.57
CA ASP A 165 5.21 2.94 -10.99
C ASP A 165 5.33 1.60 -10.25
N ILE A 166 6.55 1.06 -10.18
CA ILE A 166 6.84 -0.19 -9.47
C ILE A 166 6.67 -0.01 -7.95
N ALA A 167 7.16 1.11 -7.40
CA ALA A 167 6.98 1.43 -5.99
C ALA A 167 5.49 1.57 -5.62
N ALA A 168 4.68 2.17 -6.50
CA ALA A 168 3.24 2.30 -6.29
C ALA A 168 2.52 0.95 -6.35
N GLN A 169 2.96 0.05 -7.22
CA GLN A 169 2.43 -1.31 -7.30
C GLN A 169 2.80 -2.13 -6.05
N LEU A 170 4.05 -2.06 -5.59
CA LEU A 170 4.50 -2.74 -4.36
C LEU A 170 3.77 -2.21 -3.13
N GLU A 171 3.58 -0.89 -3.04
CA GLU A 171 2.82 -0.28 -1.96
C GLU A 171 1.36 -0.73 -1.97
N GLY A 172 0.72 -0.78 -3.15
CA GLY A 172 -0.64 -1.28 -3.28
C GLY A 172 -0.77 -2.72 -2.80
N ALA A 173 0.13 -3.60 -3.23
CA ALA A 173 0.14 -5.00 -2.79
C ALA A 173 0.40 -5.16 -1.29
N PHE A 174 1.30 -4.35 -0.74
CA PHE A 174 1.59 -4.32 0.70
C PHE A 174 0.38 -3.84 1.52
N ASP A 175 -0.30 -2.78 1.08
CA ASP A 175 -1.50 -2.22 1.73
C ASP A 175 -2.68 -3.21 1.70
N MET A 176 -2.73 -4.08 0.69
CA MET A 176 -3.70 -5.18 0.60
C MET A 176 -3.35 -6.40 1.47
N GLY A 177 -2.19 -6.41 2.13
CA GLY A 177 -1.73 -7.54 2.94
C GLY A 177 -1.23 -8.73 2.14
N ASN A 178 -0.88 -8.54 0.86
CA ASN A 178 -0.37 -9.63 0.03
C ASN A 178 1.03 -10.05 0.50
N ALA A 179 1.31 -11.35 0.42
CA ALA A 179 2.63 -11.89 0.74
C ALA A 179 3.67 -11.61 -0.35
N ASP A 180 3.21 -11.46 -1.59
CA ASP A 180 4.05 -11.19 -2.74
C ASP A 180 3.35 -10.31 -3.81
N CYS A 181 4.14 -9.87 -4.78
CA CYS A 181 3.70 -9.07 -5.90
C CYS A 181 4.55 -9.36 -7.14
N GLU A 182 3.93 -9.59 -8.29
CA GLU A 182 4.65 -9.72 -9.56
C GLU A 182 4.90 -8.36 -10.20
N ILE A 183 6.16 -8.04 -10.49
CA ILE A 183 6.57 -6.78 -11.13
C ILE A 183 7.27 -7.07 -12.46
N CYS A 184 7.14 -6.16 -13.41
CA CYS A 184 7.87 -6.19 -14.66
C CYS A 184 8.87 -5.04 -14.69
N LEU A 185 10.17 -5.35 -14.74
CA LEU A 185 11.21 -4.33 -14.87
C LEU A 185 11.60 -4.18 -16.34
N PRO A 186 11.60 -2.96 -16.90
CA PRO A 186 12.02 -2.73 -18.27
C PRO A 186 13.41 -3.34 -18.53
N ARG A 187 13.54 -4.12 -19.60
CA ARG A 187 14.77 -4.82 -20.02
C ARG A 187 15.26 -5.96 -19.11
N ARG A 188 14.68 -6.15 -17.92
CA ARG A 188 15.08 -7.20 -16.97
C ARG A 188 14.04 -8.31 -16.81
N GLY A 189 12.84 -8.12 -17.35
CA GLY A 189 11.79 -9.15 -17.37
C GLY A 189 10.91 -9.14 -16.12
N ARG A 190 10.24 -10.27 -15.90
CA ARG A 190 9.28 -10.48 -14.80
C ARG A 190 9.99 -10.98 -13.53
N PHE A 191 9.56 -10.45 -12.39
CA PHE A 191 10.05 -10.83 -11.08
C PHE A 191 8.91 -10.98 -10.10
N ARG A 192 9.05 -11.91 -9.17
CA ARG A 192 8.21 -12.00 -7.99
C ARG A 192 8.89 -11.30 -6.82
N VAL A 193 8.23 -10.35 -6.20
CA VAL A 193 8.71 -9.68 -4.98
C VAL A 193 7.93 -10.23 -3.81
N VAL A 194 8.59 -11.01 -2.97
CA VAL A 194 8.10 -11.37 -1.64
C VAL A 194 8.17 -10.12 -0.77
N LEU A 195 7.02 -9.68 -0.28
CA LEU A 195 6.89 -8.43 0.47
C LEU A 195 7.35 -8.64 1.93
N PRO A 196 7.99 -7.64 2.55
CA PRO A 196 8.37 -7.70 3.95
C PRO A 196 7.09 -7.69 4.82
N GLY A 197 6.73 -8.82 5.41
CA GLY A 197 5.50 -8.94 6.22
C GLY A 197 5.68 -8.54 7.70
N GLY A 198 4.69 -7.84 8.28
CA GLY A 198 4.57 -7.60 9.73
C GLY A 198 5.12 -6.27 10.23
N ALA A 199 5.07 -6.06 11.55
CA ALA A 199 5.43 -4.81 12.22
C ALA A 199 6.95 -4.57 12.34
N ASP A 200 7.79 -5.55 11.97
CA ASP A 200 9.24 -5.44 12.07
C ASP A 200 9.83 -4.71 10.84
N PRO A 201 10.34 -3.47 11.00
CA PRO A 201 10.95 -2.71 9.91
C PRO A 201 12.27 -3.31 9.40
N ARG A 202 12.85 -4.30 10.10
CA ARG A 202 14.08 -4.98 9.69
C ARG A 202 13.83 -6.18 8.79
N ARG A 203 12.58 -6.66 8.70
CA ARG A 203 12.25 -7.79 7.84
C ARG A 203 12.46 -7.39 6.38
N LEU A 204 13.37 -8.07 5.72
CA LEU A 204 13.62 -7.88 4.29
C LEU A 204 12.67 -8.77 3.49
N GLY A 205 12.08 -8.18 2.46
CA GLY A 205 11.49 -8.91 1.35
C GLY A 205 12.56 -9.45 0.42
N ALA A 206 12.13 -10.13 -0.64
CA ALA A 206 13.04 -10.65 -1.65
C ALA A 206 12.43 -10.51 -3.04
N GLN A 207 13.18 -9.91 -3.96
CA GLN A 207 12.90 -9.98 -5.39
C GLN A 207 13.57 -11.22 -5.95
N VAL A 208 12.78 -12.09 -6.57
CA VAL A 208 13.18 -13.35 -7.19
C VAL A 208 12.88 -13.28 -8.67
N ASN A 209 13.86 -13.57 -9.52
CA ASN A 209 13.65 -13.72 -10.96
C ASN A 209 13.24 -15.16 -11.32
N VAL A 210 12.79 -15.38 -12.55
CA VAL A 210 12.41 -16.73 -13.03
C VAL A 210 13.59 -17.71 -13.08
N GLU A 211 14.82 -17.22 -13.09
CA GLU A 211 16.07 -18.00 -13.13
C GLU A 211 16.64 -18.30 -11.72
N GLY A 212 15.93 -17.94 -10.65
CA GLY A 212 16.34 -18.17 -9.25
C GLY A 212 17.24 -17.11 -8.62
N GLY A 213 17.67 -16.09 -9.39
CA GLY A 213 18.37 -14.92 -8.87
C GLY A 213 17.54 -14.16 -7.84
N ARG A 214 18.10 -13.98 -6.65
CA ARG A 214 17.42 -13.38 -5.49
C ARG A 214 18.16 -12.14 -5.01
N ARG A 215 17.45 -11.03 -4.81
CA ARG A 215 17.99 -9.82 -4.16
C ARG A 215 17.08 -9.33 -3.04
N PRO A 216 17.64 -8.83 -1.92
CA PRO A 216 16.85 -8.22 -0.85
C PRO A 216 16.03 -7.02 -1.31
N VAL A 217 14.84 -6.89 -0.73
CA VAL A 217 13.92 -5.76 -0.93
C VAL A 217 13.52 -5.21 0.42
N ARG A 218 13.36 -3.89 0.53
CA ARG A 218 12.85 -3.26 1.75
C ARG A 218 11.87 -2.13 1.46
N ARG A 219 10.97 -1.93 2.41
CA ARG A 219 10.11 -0.75 2.53
C ARG A 219 10.70 0.18 3.58
N HIS A 220 11.57 1.09 3.16
CA HIS A 220 12.29 1.98 4.06
C HIS A 220 11.42 3.16 4.49
N ARG A 221 11.39 3.47 5.79
CA ARG A 221 10.83 4.74 6.29
C ARG A 221 11.95 5.75 6.46
N ALA A 222 11.99 6.77 5.62
CA ALA A 222 12.83 7.94 5.85
C ALA A 222 12.31 8.68 7.09
N ALA A 223 13.22 9.20 7.92
CA ALA A 223 12.84 10.13 8.97
C ALA A 223 12.17 11.36 8.31
N PRO A 224 11.10 11.94 8.89
CA PRO A 224 10.60 13.22 8.41
C PRO A 224 11.77 14.20 8.44
N GLU A 225 12.03 14.87 7.31
CA GLU A 225 12.98 15.99 7.30
C GLU A 225 12.53 16.99 8.37
N PRO A 226 13.43 17.50 9.22
CA PRO A 226 13.06 18.54 10.16
C PRO A 226 12.51 19.74 9.37
N GLU A 227 11.24 20.08 9.60
CA GLU A 227 10.60 21.26 9.02
C GLU A 227 11.48 22.49 9.32
N GLY A 228 12.08 23.08 8.28
CA GLY A 228 12.83 24.33 8.45
C GLY A 228 14.17 24.45 7.73
N LYS A 229 14.60 23.51 6.88
CA LYS A 229 15.72 23.76 5.97
C LYS A 229 15.26 23.62 4.52
N PRO A 230 15.44 24.64 3.66
CA PRO A 230 15.23 24.46 2.23
C PRO A 230 16.21 23.37 1.78
N GLY A 231 15.66 22.22 1.39
CA GLY A 231 16.45 21.09 0.89
C GLY A 231 17.37 21.55 -0.24
N PRO A 232 18.58 20.97 -0.37
CA PRO A 232 19.48 21.33 -1.45
C PRO A 232 18.77 21.05 -2.77
N LYS A 233 18.52 22.10 -3.57
CA LYS A 233 18.00 21.98 -4.93
C LYS A 233 18.76 20.85 -5.62
N ALA A 234 18.04 19.79 -6.01
CA ALA A 234 18.59 18.69 -6.76
C ALA A 234 19.31 19.25 -7.99
N LYS A 235 20.63 19.34 -7.91
CA LYS A 235 21.49 19.70 -9.04
C LYS A 235 21.50 18.47 -9.93
N TRP A 236 20.62 18.47 -10.92
CA TRP A 236 20.69 17.60 -12.08
C TRP A 236 22.11 17.72 -12.65
N TRP A 237 22.87 16.63 -12.58
CA TRP A 237 24.20 16.56 -13.18
C TRP A 237 24.01 16.66 -14.69
N LYS A 238 24.31 17.84 -15.27
CA LYS A 238 24.67 17.91 -16.68
C LYS A 238 25.95 17.09 -16.85
N LYS A 239 25.88 16.01 -17.63
CA LYS A 239 27.07 15.25 -18.03
C LYS A 239 28.06 16.19 -18.75
N PRO A 240 29.37 16.13 -18.47
CA PRO A 240 30.37 16.61 -19.40
C PRO A 240 30.63 15.49 -20.42
N GLY A 241 30.19 15.70 -21.66
CA GLY A 241 30.54 14.86 -22.81
C GLY A 241 31.36 15.69 -23.79
N ALA A 242 32.67 15.72 -23.59
CA ALA A 242 33.64 16.28 -24.50
C ALA A 242 33.98 15.26 -25.61
N PHE A 243 33.93 15.74 -26.86
CA PHE A 243 34.68 15.38 -28.06
C PHE A 243 34.74 13.91 -28.55
N PHE A 244 34.41 13.71 -29.84
CA PHE A 244 35.34 13.14 -30.83
C PHE A 244 35.00 13.58 -32.28
N THR A 245 35.94 14.32 -32.86
CA THR A 245 36.47 14.35 -34.24
C THR A 245 35.61 14.04 -35.48
N ALA A 246 35.62 15.04 -36.38
CA ALA A 246 35.98 15.00 -37.81
C ALA A 246 35.29 14.02 -38.78
N ARG A 247 34.67 14.59 -39.82
CA ARG A 247 34.95 14.19 -41.21
C ARG A 247 34.70 15.36 -42.17
N SER A 248 35.76 15.68 -42.90
CA SER A 248 35.79 16.45 -44.13
C SER A 248 34.84 15.87 -45.18
N VAL A 249 34.12 16.72 -45.92
CA VAL A 249 34.27 16.98 -47.38
C VAL A 249 33.74 18.39 -47.63
#